data_AF-A0A542IWH5-F1
#
_entry.id   AF-A0A542IWH5-F1
#
_cell.length_a   1.000
_cell.length_b   1.000
_cell.length_c   1.000
_cell.angle_alpha   90.00
_cell.angle_beta   90.00
_cell.angle_gamma   90.00
#
_symmetry.space_group_name_H-M   'P 1'
#
loop_
_entity.id
_entity.type
_entity.pdbx_description
1 polymer ?
#
loop_
_entity_poly.entity_id
_entity_poly.type
_entity_poly.pdbx_seq_one_letter_code
_entity_poly.pdbx_strand_id
1 'polypeptide(L)' 'MAERGNTKHGSNLDDQMKHETQGAVHANQPPHAEEWRETEPFPDDTDPAEVQEALNPVASPDAISDEEEEQ' A
#
# COMPACT_ATOMS: atom_id res chain seq x y z
N MET A 1 22.75 -26.21 9.43
CA MET A 1 23.46 -25.08 10.06
C MET A 1 22.75 -23.83 9.58
N ALA A 2 22.12 -23.08 10.49
CA ALA A 2 21.34 -21.89 10.13
C ALA A 2 22.29 -20.83 9.54
N GLU A 3 22.01 -20.42 8.31
CA GLU A 3 22.73 -19.36 7.61
C GLU A 3 22.63 -18.03 8.38
N ARG A 4 23.79 -17.44 8.68
CA ARG A 4 23.95 -16.25 9.53
C ARG A 4 23.66 -14.98 8.72
N GLY A 5 22.48 -14.41 8.90
CA GLY A 5 22.20 -12.98 8.72
C GLY A 5 22.74 -12.32 7.44
N ASN A 6 23.00 -11.02 7.52
CA ASN A 6 23.56 -10.23 6.44
C ASN A 6 25.05 -10.59 6.22
N THR A 7 25.46 -10.81 4.98
CA THR A 7 26.88 -11.06 4.64
C THR A 7 27.69 -9.79 4.42
N LYS A 8 27.01 -8.63 4.31
CA LYS A 8 27.65 -7.32 4.06
C LYS A 8 28.09 -6.62 5.34
N HIS A 9 27.33 -6.78 6.42
CA HIS A 9 27.55 -6.10 7.70
C HIS A 9 27.66 -7.13 8.83
N GLY A 10 28.33 -6.76 9.93
CA GLY A 10 28.40 -7.63 11.12
C GLY A 10 27.11 -7.55 11.95
N SER A 11 26.84 -8.56 12.78
CA SER A 11 25.59 -8.66 13.56
C SER A 11 25.27 -7.42 14.39
N ASN A 12 26.26 -6.82 15.05
CA ASN A 12 26.04 -5.61 15.85
C ASN A 12 25.62 -4.40 15.01
N LEU A 13 26.11 -4.30 13.77
CA LEU A 13 25.74 -3.21 12.86
C LEU A 13 24.36 -3.46 12.25
N ASP A 14 24.04 -4.71 11.91
CA ASP A 14 22.69 -5.09 11.49
C ASP A 14 21.64 -4.76 12.55
N ASP A 15 21.93 -5.08 13.82
CA ASP A 15 21.03 -4.78 14.93
C ASP A 15 20.79 -3.27 15.04
N GLN A 16 21.84 -2.44 14.91
CA GLN A 16 21.71 -0.98 14.93
C GLN A 16 20.87 -0.46 13.75
N MET A 17 21.15 -0.90 12.53
CA MET A 17 20.38 -0.50 11.35
C MET A 17 18.91 -0.94 11.45
N LYS A 18 18.65 -2.12 12.04
CA LYS A 18 17.29 -2.57 12.31
C LYS A 18 16.58 -1.64 13.28
N HIS A 19 17.23 -1.20 14.36
CA HIS A 19 16.63 -0.28 15.32
C HIS A 19 16.33 1.09 14.69
N GLU A 20 17.21 1.59 13.82
CA GLU A 20 17.00 2.86 13.10
C GLU A 20 15.82 2.77 12.12
N THR A 21 15.71 1.67 11.38
CA THR A 21 14.66 1.49 10.36
C THR A 21 13.31 1.06 10.93
N GLN A 22 13.30 0.46 12.13
CA GLN A 22 12.08 -0.10 12.73
C GLN A 22 10.97 0.94 12.88
N GLY A 23 11.30 2.17 13.26
CA GLY A 23 10.32 3.25 13.40
C GLY A 23 9.61 3.58 12.09
N ALA A 24 10.35 3.69 10.98
CA ALA A 24 9.78 4.01 9.67
C ALA A 24 8.87 2.88 9.16
N VAL A 25 9.26 1.62 9.35
CA VAL A 25 8.47 0.45 8.92
C VAL A 25 7.15 0.35 9.68
N HIS A 26 7.15 0.60 10.99
CA HIS A 26 5.95 0.44 11.81
C HIS A 26 5.09 1.71 11.87
N ALA A 27 5.59 2.88 11.45
CA ALA A 27 4.88 4.14 11.58
C ALA A 27 3.55 4.20 10.81
N ASN A 28 3.42 3.43 9.72
CA ASN A 28 2.26 3.49 8.85
C ASN A 28 1.24 2.37 9.09
N GLN A 29 1.45 1.53 10.11
CA GLN A 29 0.57 0.39 10.37
C GLN A 29 -0.03 0.46 11.78
N PRO A 30 -1.35 0.22 11.93
CA PRO A 30 -1.98 0.14 13.25
C PRO A 30 -1.31 -0.96 14.09
N PRO A 31 -1.18 -0.78 15.42
CA PRO A 31 -0.55 -1.78 16.30
C PRO A 31 -1.35 -3.09 16.39
N HIS A 32 -2.63 -3.08 16.01
CA HIS A 32 -3.55 -4.21 16.07
C HIS A 32 -4.44 -4.25 14.82
N ALA A 33 -3.81 -4.52 13.68
CA ALA A 33 -4.46 -4.76 12.41
C ALA A 33 -5.06 -6.19 12.38
N GLU A 34 -6.38 -6.32 12.42
CA GLU A 34 -7.05 -7.55 11.96
C GLU A 34 -7.13 -7.46 10.44
N GLU A 35 -6.12 -7.97 9.72
CA GLU A 35 -5.97 -7.84 8.25
C GLU A 35 -7.26 -8.16 7.47
N TRP A 36 -8.04 -9.13 7.95
CA TRP A 36 -9.32 -9.53 7.35
C TRP A 36 -10.48 -8.52 7.52
N ARG A 37 -10.29 -7.49 8.35
CA ARG A 37 -11.21 -6.35 8.53
C ARG A 37 -10.65 -5.05 7.96
N GLU A 38 -9.39 -5.03 7.54
CA GLU A 38 -8.78 -3.83 6.97
C GLU A 38 -9.22 -3.68 5.52
N THR A 39 -9.73 -2.51 5.17
CA THR A 39 -9.94 -2.16 3.77
C THR A 39 -8.58 -2.02 3.11
N GLU A 40 -8.47 -2.48 1.86
CA GLU A 40 -7.26 -2.26 1.05
C GLU A 40 -6.89 -0.77 0.99
N PRO A 41 -5.59 -0.43 0.97
CA PRO A 41 -5.14 0.96 0.87
C PRO A 41 -5.61 1.58 -0.45
N PHE A 42 -5.84 2.89 -0.43
CA PHE A 42 -6.12 3.62 -1.66
C PHE A 42 -4.88 3.58 -2.58
N PRO A 43 -5.07 3.37 -3.89
CA PRO A 43 -4.00 3.45 -4.86
C PRO A 43 -3.23 4.78 -4.80
N ASP A 44 -1.92 4.72 -5.02
CA ASP A 44 -1.01 5.87 -4.97
C ASP A 44 -0.16 6.01 -6.26
N ASP A 45 0.78 6.97 -6.25
CA ASP A 45 1.65 7.26 -7.40
C ASP A 45 2.67 6.16 -7.72
N THR A 46 2.76 5.14 -6.86
CA THR A 46 3.58 3.94 -7.11
C THR A 46 2.81 2.84 -7.84
N ASP A 47 1.48 2.93 -7.88
CA ASP A 47 0.62 1.97 -8.57
C ASP A 47 0.59 2.19 -10.10
N PRO A 48 0.25 1.15 -10.88
CA PRO A 48 0.09 1.26 -12.32
C PRO A 48 -0.98 2.29 -12.72
N ALA A 49 -0.76 2.98 -13.85
CA ALA A 49 -1.68 4.00 -14.35
C ALA A 49 -3.12 3.49 -14.59
N GLU A 50 -3.30 2.20 -14.93
CA GLU A 50 -4.61 1.59 -15.10
C GLU A 50 -5.43 1.60 -13.80
N VAL A 51 -4.76 1.43 -12.65
CA VAL A 51 -5.40 1.40 -11.32
C VAL A 51 -5.88 2.80 -10.96
N GLN A 52 -5.07 3.81 -11.28
CA GLN A 52 -5.44 5.22 -11.08
C GLN A 52 -6.59 5.66 -12.00
N GLU A 53 -6.60 5.18 -13.25
CA GLU A 53 -7.67 5.48 -14.22
C GLU A 53 -9.02 4.89 -13.77
N ALA A 54 -9.01 3.66 -13.23
CA ALA A 54 -10.22 2.99 -12.75
C ALA A 54 -10.92 3.72 -11.58
N LEU A 55 -10.18 4.52 -10.81
CA LEU A 55 -10.73 5.36 -9.75
C LEU A 55 -11.39 6.64 -10.26
N ASN A 56 -11.17 7.02 -11.52
CA ASN A 56 -11.61 8.30 -12.06
C ASN A 56 -13.00 8.16 -12.71
N PRO A 57 -14.10 8.59 -12.06
CA PRO A 57 -15.46 8.32 -12.51
C PRO A 57 -15.81 8.99 -13.86
N VAL A 58 -14.99 9.95 -14.32
CA VAL A 58 -15.16 10.63 -15.61
C VAL A 58 -14.62 9.83 -16.81
N ALA A 59 -13.81 8.80 -16.57
CA ALA A 59 -13.21 7.97 -17.61
C ALA A 59 -14.09 6.77 -18.01
N SER A 60 -15.12 6.45 -17.22
CA SER A 60 -16.07 5.37 -17.51
C SER A 60 -17.15 5.85 -18.50
N PRO A 61 -17.24 5.31 -19.72
CA PRO A 61 -18.27 5.72 -20.69
C PRO A 61 -19.70 5.27 -20.32
N ASP A 62 -19.87 4.49 -19.24
CA ASP A 62 -21.16 3.88 -18.84
C ASP A 62 -21.78 4.49 -17.56
N ALA A 63 -21.28 5.62 -17.06
CA ALA A 63 -21.87 6.29 -15.90
C ALA A 63 -23.12 7.11 -16.28
N ILE A 64 -24.25 6.39 -16.43
CA ILE A 64 -25.64 6.87 -16.25
C ILE A 64 -26.03 8.04 -17.18
N SER A 65 -26.41 7.69 -18.41
CA SER A 65 -27.52 8.38 -19.08
C SER A 65 -28.83 7.97 -18.40
N ASP A 66 -29.16 8.62 -17.28
CA ASP A 66 -30.52 8.63 -16.77
C ASP A 66 -31.34 9.43 -17.77
N GLU A 67 -32.26 8.76 -18.44
CA GLU A 67 -33.12 9.31 -19.47
C GLU A 67 -33.95 10.47 -18.89
N GLU A 68 -33.61 11.70 -19.27
CA GLU A 68 -34.59 12.79 -19.26
C GLU A 68 -35.64 12.50 -20.36
N GLU A 69 -36.56 11.57 -20.10
CA GLU A 69 -37.81 11.48 -20.86
C GLU A 69 -38.78 12.58 -20.40
N GLU A 70 -38.69 13.70 -21.11
CA GLU A 70 -39.79 14.51 -21.67
C GLU A 70 -41.20 14.52 -21.00
N GLN A 71 -41.56 15.75 -20.57
CA GLN A 71 -42.86 16.46 -20.62
C GLN A 71 -43.86 16.40 -19.45
#